data_AF-A0A3Q0KN21-F1
#
_entry.id   AF-A0A3Q0KN21-F1
#
_cell.length_a   1.000
_cell.length_b   1.000
_cell.length_c   1.000
_cell.angle_alpha   90.00
_cell.angle_beta   90.00
_cell.angle_gamma   90.00
#
_symmetry.space_group_name_H-M   'P 1'
#
loop_
_entity.id
_entity.type
_entity.pdbx_description
1 polymer ?
#
loop_
_entity_poly.entity_id
_entity_poly.type
_entity_poly.pdbx_seq_one_letter_code
_entity_poly.pdbx_strand_id
1 'polypeptide(L)'
;MWIISILITSAGRLLILFNSYINSRNLFNSLSGKGHICISNLSYLSSFIEIFSLNMLSIVSSSDNYIQHRNYFCAFALFSVVYMITDVYVLQLRLKTIENAFLSNILRKKIRLMTFYLVCLLVLILCFWIHMTFCPPYAHTVLSAVEYAAIFANIIYHYTTSNTFEDISMRKMITYFCTGRTIPFVNMKSEQPLLEVK
;
A
#
# COMPACT_ATOMS: atom_id res chain seq x y z
N MET A 1 -15.30 -1.79 -18.82
CA MET A 1 -15.73 -2.08 -17.43
C MET A 1 -14.55 -2.21 -16.47
N TRP A 2 -13.54 -3.07 -16.71
CA TRP A 2 -12.43 -3.24 -15.75
C TRP A 2 -11.71 -1.94 -15.41
N ILE A 3 -11.35 -1.13 -16.43
CA ILE A 3 -10.49 0.07 -16.24
C ILE A 3 -11.18 1.07 -15.31
N ILE A 4 -12.48 1.27 -15.50
CA ILE A 4 -13.30 2.15 -14.66
C ILE A 4 -13.32 1.65 -13.21
N SER A 5 -13.47 0.33 -13.00
CA SER A 5 -13.43 -0.26 -11.66
C SER A 5 -12.08 -0.02 -10.97
N ILE A 6 -10.96 -0.21 -11.68
CA ILE A 6 -9.62 0.03 -11.14
C ILE A 6 -9.43 1.52 -10.81
N LEU A 7 -9.88 2.42 -11.68
CA LEU A 7 -9.82 3.86 -11.44
C LEU A 7 -10.59 4.25 -10.17
N ILE A 8 -11.82 3.76 -10.00
CA ILE A 8 -12.65 4.01 -8.81
C ILE A 8 -11.97 3.49 -7.54
N THR A 9 -11.48 2.25 -7.55
CA THR A 9 -10.77 1.68 -6.40
C THR A 9 -9.47 2.45 -6.10
N SER A 10 -8.76 2.88 -7.14
CA SER A 10 -7.52 3.66 -6.99
C SER A 10 -7.77 5.06 -6.39
N ALA A 11 -8.89 5.70 -6.73
CA ALA A 11 -9.29 6.96 -6.10
C ALA A 11 -9.55 6.79 -4.60
N GLY A 12 -10.21 5.71 -4.20
CA GLY A 12 -10.37 5.35 -2.79
C GLY A 12 -9.03 5.17 -2.06
N ARG A 13 -8.06 4.50 -2.68
CA ARG A 13 -6.71 4.33 -2.13
C ARG A 13 -5.98 5.67 -1.97
N LEU A 14 -6.11 6.60 -2.90
CA LEU A 14 -5.50 7.93 -2.82
C LEU A 14 -6.06 8.76 -1.64
N LEU A 15 -7.37 8.67 -1.36
CA LEU A 15 -7.98 9.35 -0.21
C LEU A 15 -7.42 8.82 1.12
N ILE A 16 -7.33 7.49 1.26
CA ILE A 16 -6.75 6.85 2.45
C ILE A 16 -5.27 7.22 2.61
N LEU A 17 -4.52 7.21 1.50
CA LEU A 17 -3.11 7.58 1.46
C LEU A 17 -2.89 9.02 1.95
N PHE A 18 -3.71 9.97 1.48
CA PHE A 18 -3.62 11.36 1.89
C PHE A 18 -3.84 11.53 3.40
N ASN A 19 -4.84 10.84 3.96
CA ASN A 19 -5.08 10.87 5.40
C ASN A 19 -3.93 10.23 6.21
N SER A 20 -3.39 9.10 5.75
CA SER A 20 -2.20 8.46 6.33
C SER A 20 -0.96 9.35 6.27
N TYR A 21 -0.78 10.09 5.18
CA TYR A 21 0.32 11.04 5.00
C TYR A 21 0.24 12.17 6.04
N ILE A 22 -0.90 12.84 6.17
CA ILE A 22 -1.02 13.95 7.14
C ILE A 22 -0.81 13.42 8.57
N ASN A 23 -1.39 12.27 8.91
CA ASN A 23 -1.25 11.72 10.25
C ASN A 23 0.16 11.19 10.56
N SER A 24 0.92 10.72 9.56
CA SER A 24 2.33 10.37 9.73
C SER A 24 3.21 11.62 9.85
N ARG A 25 2.92 12.67 9.08
CA ARG A 25 3.61 13.97 9.19
C ARG A 25 3.40 14.61 10.55
N ASN A 26 2.18 14.58 11.09
CA ASN A 26 1.88 15.09 12.44
C ASN A 26 2.61 14.29 13.52
N LEU A 27 2.64 12.95 13.41
CA LEU A 27 3.41 12.09 14.31
C LEU A 27 4.92 12.43 14.27
N PHE A 28 5.48 12.63 13.08
CA PHE A 28 6.91 12.91 12.91
C PHE A 28 7.32 14.32 13.27
N ASN A 29 6.43 15.29 13.12
CA ASN A 29 6.62 16.64 13.67
C ASN A 29 6.71 16.59 15.21
N SER A 30 5.93 15.73 15.86
CA SER A 30 6.00 15.51 17.32
C SER A 30 7.31 14.81 17.74
N LEU A 31 7.79 13.86 16.93
CA LEU A 31 9.00 13.08 17.23
C LEU A 31 10.34 13.77 16.90
N SER A 32 10.33 15.07 16.52
CA SER A 32 11.52 15.96 16.40
C SER A 32 12.71 15.44 15.55
N GLY A 33 12.47 14.50 14.63
CA GLY A 33 13.53 13.90 13.79
C GLY A 33 13.32 14.20 12.31
N LYS A 34 14.20 15.03 11.71
CA LYS A 34 14.16 15.36 10.25
C LYS A 34 14.11 14.11 9.35
N GLY A 35 14.75 13.02 9.76
CA GLY A 35 14.77 11.76 9.03
C GLY A 35 13.40 11.13 8.84
N HIS A 36 12.49 11.30 9.80
CA HIS A 36 11.16 10.69 9.73
C HIS A 36 10.24 11.37 8.72
N ILE A 37 10.39 12.68 8.50
CA ILE A 37 9.63 13.42 7.48
C ILE A 37 9.97 12.88 6.07
N CYS A 38 11.25 12.59 5.82
CA CYS A 38 11.70 11.99 4.56
C CYS A 38 11.00 10.64 4.30
N ILE A 39 10.86 9.81 5.35
CA ILE A 39 10.20 8.50 5.26
C ILE A 39 8.70 8.64 4.97
N SER A 40 8.01 9.61 5.58
CA SER A 40 6.59 9.91 5.27
C SER A 40 6.42 10.34 3.81
N ASN A 41 7.27 11.24 3.32
CA ASN A 41 7.25 11.68 1.92
C ASN A 41 7.55 10.51 0.97
N LEU A 42 8.52 9.66 1.28
CA LEU A 42 8.86 8.48 0.50
C LEU A 42 7.70 7.49 0.44
N SER A 43 7.01 7.26 1.55
CA SER A 43 5.81 6.40 1.60
C SER A 43 4.69 6.94 0.72
N TYR A 44 4.43 8.25 0.78
CA TYR A 44 3.42 8.90 -0.06
C TYR A 44 3.77 8.80 -1.56
N LEU A 45 5.00 9.18 -1.92
CA LEU A 45 5.46 9.15 -3.31
C LEU A 45 5.47 7.74 -3.88
N SER A 46 5.96 6.75 -3.13
CA SER A 46 5.97 5.37 -3.57
C SER A 46 4.56 4.83 -3.79
N SER A 47 3.61 5.09 -2.88
CA SER A 47 2.22 4.68 -3.08
C SER A 47 1.54 5.40 -4.25
N PHE A 48 1.83 6.68 -4.45
CA PHE A 48 1.33 7.43 -5.61
C PHE A 48 1.83 6.83 -6.93
N ILE A 49 3.14 6.54 -7.02
CA ILE A 49 3.74 5.94 -8.22
C ILE A 49 3.24 4.50 -8.41
N GLU A 50 3.05 3.73 -7.34
CA GLU A 50 2.44 2.40 -7.38
C GLU A 50 1.03 2.46 -8.02
N ILE A 51 0.17 3.36 -7.53
CA ILE A 51 -1.20 3.54 -8.02
C ILE A 51 -1.19 4.01 -9.49
N PHE A 52 -0.30 4.95 -9.83
CA PHE A 52 -0.17 5.42 -11.20
C PHE A 52 0.27 4.29 -12.15
N SER A 53 1.27 3.50 -11.73
CA SER A 53 1.79 2.37 -12.50
C SER A 53 0.73 1.29 -12.69
N LEU A 54 -0.10 1.02 -11.68
CA LEU A 54 -1.23 0.08 -11.77
C LEU A 54 -2.28 0.55 -12.80
N ASN A 55 -2.60 1.84 -12.81
CA ASN A 55 -3.52 2.40 -13.79
C ASN A 55 -2.95 2.33 -15.22
N MET A 56 -1.65 2.64 -15.39
CA MET A 56 -0.99 2.52 -16.69
C MET A 56 -0.90 1.07 -17.18
N LEU A 57 -0.61 0.13 -16.28
CA LEU A 57 -0.62 -1.31 -16.57
C LEU A 57 -2.01 -1.80 -17.05
N SER A 58 -3.07 -1.16 -16.54
CA SER A 58 -4.46 -1.46 -16.91
C SER A 58 -4.89 -0.86 -18.25
N ILE A 59 -4.23 0.22 -18.68
CA ILE A 59 -4.50 0.90 -19.96
C ILE A 59 -3.68 0.26 -21.09
N VAL A 60 -2.42 -0.07 -20.82
CA VAL A 60 -1.50 -0.64 -21.80
C VAL A 60 -1.57 -2.16 -21.75
N SER A 61 -2.24 -2.75 -22.74
CA SER A 61 -2.26 -4.19 -22.93
C SER A 61 -0.87 -4.74 -23.26
N SER A 62 -0.56 -5.93 -22.77
CA SER A 62 0.67 -6.66 -23.12
C SER A 62 0.73 -7.00 -24.61
N SER A 63 -0.42 -7.11 -25.29
CA SER A 63 -0.53 -7.33 -26.73
C SER A 63 -0.07 -6.14 -27.57
N ASP A 64 -0.27 -4.93 -27.06
CA ASP A 64 -0.09 -3.71 -27.83
C ASP A 64 1.33 -3.18 -27.67
N ASN A 65 1.83 -3.19 -26.43
CA ASN A 65 3.19 -2.76 -26.14
C ASN A 65 3.76 -3.49 -24.92
N TYR A 66 4.30 -4.68 -25.19
CA TYR A 66 4.96 -5.51 -24.17
C TYR A 66 6.03 -4.77 -23.36
N ILE A 67 6.84 -3.92 -24.01
CA ILE A 67 7.93 -3.19 -23.34
C ILE A 67 7.38 -2.22 -22.30
N GLN A 68 6.35 -1.44 -22.68
CA GLN A 68 5.71 -0.50 -21.75
C GLN A 68 4.99 -1.25 -20.63
N HIS A 69 4.21 -2.28 -20.95
CA HIS A 69 3.53 -3.12 -19.97
C HIS A 69 4.50 -3.69 -18.91
N ARG A 70 5.63 -4.27 -19.37
CA ARG A 70 6.68 -4.80 -18.48
C ARG A 70 7.28 -3.71 -17.58
N ASN A 71 7.52 -2.52 -18.12
CA ASN A 71 8.09 -1.41 -17.35
C ASN A 71 7.12 -0.91 -16.27
N TYR A 72 5.82 -0.79 -16.58
CA TYR A 72 4.79 -0.44 -15.59
C TYR A 72 4.62 -1.52 -14.53
N PHE A 73 4.68 -2.80 -14.90
CA PHE A 73 4.65 -3.90 -13.95
C PHE A 73 5.83 -3.85 -12.97
N CYS A 74 7.04 -3.64 -13.51
CA CYS A 74 8.25 -3.51 -12.69
C CYS A 74 8.17 -2.31 -11.75
N ALA A 75 7.71 -1.15 -12.25
CA ALA A 75 7.49 0.04 -11.43
C ALA A 75 6.47 -0.23 -10.32
N PHE A 76 5.32 -0.83 -10.63
CA PHE A 76 4.31 -1.22 -9.66
C PHE A 76 4.90 -2.12 -8.55
N ALA A 77 5.64 -3.16 -8.92
CA ALA A 77 6.25 -4.10 -7.97
C ALA A 77 7.34 -3.45 -7.10
N LEU A 78 8.20 -2.60 -7.67
CA LEU A 78 9.25 -1.93 -6.92
C LEU A 78 8.68 -0.92 -5.93
N PHE A 79 7.75 -0.06 -6.39
CA PHE A 79 7.17 0.97 -5.55
C PHE A 79 6.20 0.40 -4.50
N SER A 80 5.54 -0.73 -4.77
CA SER A 80 4.73 -1.42 -3.76
C SER A 80 5.61 -1.96 -2.61
N VAL A 81 6.79 -2.52 -2.90
CA VAL A 81 7.73 -2.98 -1.86
C VAL A 81 8.23 -1.81 -1.03
N VAL A 82 8.65 -0.70 -1.67
CA VAL A 82 9.09 0.51 -0.96
C VAL A 82 7.97 1.05 -0.06
N TYR A 83 6.73 1.09 -0.57
CA TYR A 83 5.57 1.49 0.22
C TYR A 83 5.35 0.54 1.42
N MET A 84 5.34 -0.78 1.22
CA MET A 84 5.11 -1.74 2.30
C MET A 84 6.18 -1.65 3.40
N ILE A 85 7.45 -1.46 3.02
CA ILE A 85 8.56 -1.30 3.99
C ILE A 85 8.38 -0.01 4.79
N THR A 86 8.11 1.10 4.11
CA THR A 86 7.93 2.40 4.77
C THR A 86 6.68 2.42 5.66
N ASP A 87 5.57 1.82 5.22
CA ASP A 87 4.33 1.70 6.00
C ASP A 87 4.52 0.84 7.26
N VAL A 88 5.17 -0.33 7.15
CA VAL A 88 5.52 -1.16 8.31
C VAL A 88 6.43 -0.40 9.28
N TYR A 89 7.40 0.36 8.78
CA TYR A 89 8.30 1.15 9.61
C TYR A 89 7.56 2.29 10.35
N VAL A 90 6.68 3.03 9.65
CA VAL A 90 5.84 4.08 10.27
C VAL A 90 4.94 3.47 11.35
N LEU A 91 4.37 2.29 11.08
CA LEU A 91 3.52 1.56 12.02
C LEU A 91 4.30 1.10 13.26
N GLN A 92 5.53 0.63 13.11
CA GLN A 92 6.42 0.27 14.22
C GLN A 92 6.75 1.49 15.09
N LEU A 93 7.06 2.63 14.49
CA LEU A 93 7.31 3.87 15.25
C LEU A 93 6.08 4.33 16.03
N ARG A 94 4.89 4.20 15.43
CA ARG A 94 3.63 4.50 16.10
C ARG A 94 3.37 3.55 17.26
N LEU A 95 3.66 2.25 17.10
CA LEU A 95 3.54 1.24 18.15
C LEU A 95 4.45 1.53 19.35
N LYS A 96 5.65 2.08 19.12
CA LYS A 96 6.56 2.51 20.19
C LYS A 96 6.04 3.72 20.97
N THR A 97 5.17 4.53 20.36
CA THR A 97 4.60 5.72 20.99
C THR A 97 3.28 5.40 21.69
N ILE A 98 2.50 4.47 21.14
CA ILE A 98 1.17 4.09 21.62
C ILE A 98 1.15 2.56 21.71
N GLU A 99 1.34 2.03 22.92
CA GLU A 99 1.24 0.60 23.19
C GLU A 99 -0.22 0.13 23.02
N ASN A 100 -0.56 -0.31 21.81
CA ASN A 100 -1.89 -0.80 21.48
C ASN A 100 -1.82 -2.21 20.89
N ALA A 101 -2.44 -3.17 21.59
CA ALA A 101 -2.52 -4.57 21.18
C ALA A 101 -3.16 -4.76 19.79
N PHE A 102 -4.15 -3.93 19.44
CA PHE A 102 -4.78 -3.95 18.12
C PHE A 102 -3.79 -3.59 17.01
N LEU A 103 -3.01 -2.52 17.22
CA LEU A 103 -2.01 -2.05 16.26
C LEU A 103 -0.87 -3.07 16.11
N SER A 104 -0.52 -3.78 17.18
CA SER A 104 0.46 -4.88 17.18
C SER A 104 -0.02 -6.08 16.34
N ASN A 105 -1.31 -6.43 16.43
CA ASN A 105 -1.92 -7.46 15.59
C ASN A 105 -1.91 -7.08 14.11
N ILE A 106 -2.25 -5.82 13.77
CA ILE A 106 -2.20 -5.31 12.39
C ILE A 106 -0.76 -5.36 11.87
N LEU A 107 0.22 -4.92 12.66
CA LEU A 107 1.62 -4.96 12.28
C LEU A 107 2.08 -6.38 11.96
N ARG A 108 1.77 -7.36 12.82
CA ARG A 108 2.09 -8.77 12.56
C ARG A 108 1.43 -9.31 11.28
N LYS A 109 0.22 -8.87 10.96
CA LYS A 109 -0.47 -9.25 9.73
C LYS A 109 0.19 -8.61 8.50
N LYS A 110 0.52 -7.32 8.56
CA LYS A 110 1.21 -6.59 7.49
C LYS A 110 2.59 -7.17 7.20
N ILE A 111 3.38 -7.50 8.23
CA ILE A 111 4.69 -8.15 8.04
C ILE A 111 4.53 -9.50 7.33
N ARG A 112 3.59 -10.35 7.76
CA ARG A 112 3.32 -11.64 7.10
C ARG A 112 2.93 -11.49 5.63
N LEU A 113 2.05 -10.53 5.32
CA LEU A 113 1.62 -10.24 3.95
C LEU A 113 2.77 -9.68 3.10
N MET A 114 3.58 -8.78 3.64
CA MET A 114 4.77 -8.23 2.97
C MET A 114 5.78 -9.34 2.67
N THR A 115 6.07 -10.22 3.64
CA THR A 115 6.97 -11.37 3.42
C THR A 115 6.41 -12.30 2.34
N PHE A 116 5.12 -12.61 2.37
CA PHE A 116 4.50 -13.44 1.34
C PHE A 116 4.59 -12.78 -0.05
N TYR A 117 4.32 -11.47 -0.16
CA TYR A 117 4.46 -10.72 -1.40
C TYR A 117 5.90 -10.74 -1.93
N LEU A 118 6.90 -10.54 -1.07
CA LEU A 118 8.33 -10.62 -1.45
C LEU A 118 8.72 -12.02 -1.94
N VAL A 119 8.21 -13.08 -1.30
CA VAL A 119 8.41 -14.45 -1.76
C VAL A 119 7.79 -14.65 -3.14
N CYS A 120 6.56 -14.17 -3.38
CA CYS A 120 5.94 -14.23 -4.70
C CYS A 120 6.76 -13.48 -5.76
N LEU A 121 7.28 -12.29 -5.45
CA LEU A 121 8.15 -11.55 -6.39
C LEU A 121 9.44 -12.31 -6.70
N LEU A 122 10.07 -12.93 -5.70
CA LEU A 122 11.27 -13.73 -5.91
C LEU A 122 10.99 -14.95 -6.79
N VAL A 123 9.89 -15.67 -6.54
CA VAL A 123 9.44 -16.79 -7.38
C VAL A 123 9.14 -16.29 -8.80
N LEU A 124 8.52 -15.12 -8.96
CA LEU A 124 8.21 -14.54 -10.26
C LEU A 124 9.48 -14.25 -11.07
N ILE A 125 10.51 -13.67 -10.44
CA ILE A 125 11.81 -13.41 -11.06
C ILE A 125 12.46 -14.74 -11.49
N LEU A 126 12.42 -15.77 -10.64
CA LEU A 126 12.95 -17.10 -10.97
C LEU A 126 12.18 -17.74 -12.14
N CYS A 127 10.85 -17.71 -12.11
CA CYS A 127 10.00 -18.22 -13.20
C CYS A 127 10.27 -17.48 -14.52
N PHE A 128 10.45 -16.16 -14.46
CA PHE A 128 10.79 -15.35 -15.63
C PHE A 128 12.16 -15.75 -16.19
N TRP A 129 13.17 -15.91 -15.34
CA TRP A 129 14.51 -16.35 -15.77
C TRP A 129 14.50 -17.76 -16.40
N ILE A 130 13.76 -18.70 -15.79
CA ILE A 130 13.57 -20.06 -16.33
C ILE A 130 12.86 -20.00 -17.68
N HIS A 131 11.80 -19.19 -17.80
CA HIS A 131 11.05 -19.02 -19.04
C HIS A 131 11.95 -18.49 -20.17
N MET A 132 12.80 -17.50 -19.89
CA MET A 132 13.73 -16.94 -20.87
C MET A 132 14.85 -17.91 -21.27
N THR A 133 15.24 -18.84 -20.38
CA THR A 133 16.40 -19.71 -20.61
C THR A 133 16.02 -21.06 -21.23
N PHE A 134 14.94 -21.68 -20.76
CA PHE A 134 14.60 -23.07 -21.10
C PHE A 134 13.32 -23.21 -21.93
N CYS A 135 12.50 -22.16 -22.04
CA CYS A 135 11.19 -22.20 -22.70
C CYS A 135 10.34 -23.47 -22.39
N PRO A 136 10.21 -23.89 -21.11
CA PRO A 136 9.49 -25.12 -20.82
C PRO A 136 7.98 -24.95 -21.11
N PRO A 137 7.28 -26.04 -21.47
CA PRO A 137 5.83 -25.99 -21.59
C PRO A 137 5.22 -25.50 -20.28
N TYR A 138 4.14 -24.71 -20.36
CA TYR A 138 3.42 -24.11 -19.22
C TYR A 138 4.15 -23.03 -18.42
N ALA A 139 5.35 -22.60 -18.83
CA ALA A 139 6.09 -21.52 -18.15
C ALA A 139 5.23 -20.25 -17.96
N HIS A 140 4.50 -19.84 -19.00
CA HIS A 140 3.62 -18.68 -18.95
C HIS A 140 2.45 -18.86 -17.96
N THR A 141 1.88 -20.07 -17.87
CA THR A 141 0.80 -20.38 -16.93
C THR A 141 1.27 -20.25 -15.49
N VAL A 142 2.44 -20.82 -15.17
CA VAL A 142 3.03 -20.71 -13.83
C VAL A 142 3.37 -19.26 -13.49
N LEU A 143 3.97 -18.52 -14.44
CA LEU A 143 4.27 -17.10 -14.27
C LEU A 143 3.01 -16.30 -13.93
N SER A 144 1.94 -16.48 -14.71
CA SER A 144 0.66 -15.80 -14.46
C SER A 144 0.03 -16.18 -13.12
N ALA A 145 0.13 -17.44 -12.70
CA ALA A 145 -0.41 -17.89 -11.41
C ALA A 145 0.31 -17.23 -10.22
N VAL A 146 1.65 -17.12 -10.29
CA VAL A 146 2.46 -16.45 -9.27
C VAL A 146 2.20 -14.95 -9.26
N GLU A 147 2.04 -14.34 -10.43
CA GLU A 147 1.66 -12.93 -10.57
C GLU A 147 0.29 -12.65 -9.92
N TYR A 148 -0.72 -13.48 -10.19
CA TYR A 148 -2.03 -13.37 -9.53
C TYR A 148 -1.90 -13.46 -8.00
N ALA A 149 -1.10 -14.40 -7.48
CA ALA A 149 -0.87 -14.52 -6.04
C ALA A 149 -0.24 -13.25 -5.44
N ALA A 150 0.73 -12.64 -6.15
CA ALA A 150 1.33 -11.37 -5.74
C ALA A 150 0.29 -10.22 -5.76
N ILE A 151 -0.55 -10.14 -6.79
CA ILE A 151 -1.63 -9.13 -6.90
C ILE A 151 -2.61 -9.28 -5.74
N PHE A 152 -3.08 -10.50 -5.44
CA PHE A 152 -3.97 -10.75 -4.31
C PHE A 152 -3.33 -10.36 -2.98
N ALA A 153 -2.05 -10.68 -2.78
CA ALA A 153 -1.32 -10.28 -1.58
C ALA A 153 -1.25 -8.74 -1.43
N ASN A 154 -0.98 -8.02 -2.52
CA ASN A 154 -1.00 -6.55 -2.54
C ASN A 154 -2.39 -5.99 -2.21
N ILE A 155 -3.46 -6.55 -2.78
CA ILE A 155 -4.85 -6.15 -2.48
C ILE A 155 -5.16 -6.37 -0.99
N ILE A 156 -4.84 -7.53 -0.43
CA ILE A 156 -5.10 -7.86 0.98
C ILE A 156 -4.27 -6.96 1.92
N TYR A 157 -3.06 -6.58 1.52
CA TYR A 157 -2.22 -5.64 2.27
C TYR A 157 -2.85 -4.25 2.35
N HIS A 158 -3.28 -3.70 1.21
CA HIS A 158 -3.95 -2.40 1.16
C HIS A 158 -5.30 -2.44 1.86
N TYR A 159 -6.06 -3.53 1.71
CA TYR A 159 -7.30 -3.74 2.45
C TYR A 159 -7.06 -3.73 3.97
N THR A 160 -6.02 -4.40 4.46
CA THR A 160 -5.65 -4.37 5.89
C THR A 160 -5.32 -2.94 6.37
N THR A 161 -4.81 -2.07 5.49
CA THR A 161 -4.61 -0.65 5.78
C THR A 161 -5.95 0.10 5.86
N SER A 162 -6.85 -0.13 4.90
CA SER A 162 -8.21 0.43 4.92
C SER A 162 -8.96 0.05 6.20
N ASN A 163 -8.86 -1.20 6.65
CA ASN A 163 -9.51 -1.69 7.87
C ASN A 163 -9.02 -1.00 9.15
N THR A 164 -7.86 -0.34 9.11
CA THR A 164 -7.40 0.50 10.22
C THR A 164 -8.27 1.76 10.37
N PHE A 165 -9.01 2.14 9.32
CA PHE A 165 -9.90 3.30 9.26
C PHE A 165 -11.40 2.93 9.18
N GLU A 166 -11.76 1.66 9.00
CA GLU A 166 -13.11 1.21 8.58
C GLU A 166 -14.25 1.52 9.56
N ASP A 167 -13.98 1.98 10.80
CA ASP A 167 -15.04 2.57 11.63
C ASP A 167 -15.57 3.91 11.04
N ILE A 168 -14.93 4.42 9.99
CA ILE A 168 -15.27 5.68 9.33
C ILE A 168 -15.81 5.38 7.94
N SER A 169 -17.13 5.49 7.80
CA SER A 169 -17.80 5.45 6.50
C SER A 169 -17.06 6.32 5.48
N MET A 170 -16.90 5.84 4.24
CA MET A 170 -16.33 6.61 3.12
C MET A 170 -16.94 8.02 3.03
N ARG A 171 -18.23 8.17 3.36
CA ARG A 171 -18.90 9.47 3.44
C ARG A 171 -18.22 10.41 4.44
N LYS A 172 -17.94 9.94 5.67
CA LYS A 172 -17.21 10.73 6.67
C LYS A 172 -15.81 11.08 6.16
N MET A 173 -15.09 10.15 5.53
CA MET A 173 -13.76 10.44 4.95
C MET A 173 -13.81 11.53 3.89
N ILE A 174 -14.81 11.49 2.99
CA ILE A 174 -15.05 12.55 2.01
C ILE A 174 -15.40 13.87 2.70
N THR A 175 -16.26 13.86 3.72
CA THR A 175 -16.59 15.06 4.50
C THR A 175 -15.37 15.64 5.21
N TYR A 176 -14.52 14.81 5.82
CA TYR A 176 -13.26 15.21 6.43
C TYR A 176 -12.33 15.86 5.41
N PHE A 177 -12.21 15.25 4.23
CA PHE A 177 -11.45 15.81 3.12
C PHE A 177 -11.99 17.17 2.66
N CYS A 178 -13.31 17.30 2.44
CA CYS A 178 -13.96 18.56 2.06
C CYS A 178 -13.85 19.65 3.15
N THR A 179 -13.80 19.26 4.43
CA THR A 179 -13.68 20.19 5.57
C THR A 179 -12.22 20.49 5.95
N GLY A 180 -11.24 19.88 5.26
CA GLY A 180 -9.81 20.04 5.56
C GLY A 180 -9.36 19.43 6.90
N ARG A 181 -10.20 18.61 7.55
CA ARG A 181 -9.89 17.97 8.83
C ARG A 181 -9.36 16.56 8.61
N THR A 182 -8.36 16.16 9.40
CA THR A 182 -7.82 14.79 9.37
C THR A 182 -8.64 13.86 10.25
N ILE A 183 -8.74 12.60 9.83
CA ILE A 183 -9.27 11.55 10.68
C ILE A 183 -8.22 11.19 11.75
N PRO A 184 -8.52 11.32 13.05
CA PRO A 184 -7.65 10.77 14.08
C PRO A 184 -7.66 9.24 13.96
N PHE A 185 -6.48 8.62 14.01
CA PHE A 185 -6.30 7.16 13.96
C PHE A 185 -6.82 6.42 15.22
N VAL A 186 -7.50 7.12 16.13
CA VAL A 186 -7.87 6.59 17.44
C VAL A 186 -9.21 5.87 17.36
N ASN A 187 -9.09 4.54 17.45
CA ASN A 187 -10.05 3.56 17.96
C ASN A 187 -11.41 4.13 18.42
N MET A 188 -12.44 4.04 17.57
CA MET A 188 -13.82 4.35 17.97
C MET A 188 -14.42 3.31 18.93
N LYS A 189 -13.69 2.24 19.28
CA LYS A 189 -14.05 1.34 20.39
C LYS A 189 -13.50 1.77 21.76
N SER A 190 -12.69 2.81 21.84
CA SER A 190 -12.27 3.41 23.12
C SER A 190 -12.41 4.93 23.04
N GLU A 191 -13.56 5.44 23.49
CA GLU A 191 -13.74 6.86 23.77
C GLU A 191 -12.77 7.30 24.88
N GLN A 192 -11.56 7.67 24.51
CA GLN A 192 -10.74 8.62 25.27
C GLN A 192 -10.07 9.58 24.29
N PRO A 193 -10.59 10.80 24.12
CA PRO A 193 -9.90 11.86 23.40
C PRO A 193 -8.82 12.40 24.33
N LEU A 194 -7.58 12.01 24.11
CA LEU A 194 -6.43 12.64 24.77
C LEU A 194 -5.53 13.23 23.69
N LEU A 195 -5.75 14.52 23.44
CA LEU A 195 -4.75 15.59 23.43
C LEU A 195 -5.37 16.83 22.76
N GLU A 196 -6.28 17.50 23.48
CA GLU A 196 -6.24 18.96 23.49
C GLU A 196 -4.92 19.32 24.19
N VAL A 197 -3.89 19.60 23.40
CA VAL A 197 -2.79 20.42 23.88
C VAL A 197 -3.34 21.85 23.86
N LYS A 198 -3.44 22.39 25.08
CA LYS A 198 -3.75 23.78 25.40
C LYS A 198 -2.96 24.78 24.55
#